data_AF-A0AA88V4T4-F1
#
_entry.id   AF-A0AA88V4T4-F1
#
_cell.length_a   1.000
_cell.length_b   1.000
_cell.length_c   1.000
_cell.angle_alpha   90.00
_cell.angle_beta   90.00
_cell.angle_gamma   90.00
#
_symmetry.space_group_name_H-M   'P 1'
#
loop_
_entity.id
_entity.type
_entity.pdbx_description
1 polymer ?
#
loop_
_entity_poly.entity_id
_entity_poly.type
_entity_poly.pdbx_seq_one_letter_code
_entity_poly.pdbx_strand_id
1 'polypeptide(L)'
;MATFWVAGPMPLPETVALVEDIVVEYVTDLVHKAQDFASKRGKLLTEDFLFLVRKDPLKFNRCTELLSMNEELKQARKAFEVDEGRLAATD
;
A
#
# COMPACT_ATOMS: atom_id res chain seq x y z
N MET A 1 17.64 -16.84 -18.28
CA MET A 1 16.75 -15.68 -18.08
C MET A 1 16.78 -15.33 -16.59
N ALA A 2 16.90 -14.04 -16.27
CA ALA A 2 16.83 -13.43 -14.93
C ALA A 2 18.04 -13.57 -13.97
N THR A 3 19.14 -12.86 -14.24
CA THR A 3 20.08 -12.37 -13.20
C THR A 3 20.59 -10.94 -13.47
N PHE A 4 19.91 -10.16 -14.33
CA PHE A 4 20.45 -8.87 -14.78
C PHE A 4 20.18 -7.68 -13.83
N TRP A 5 19.36 -7.84 -12.78
CA TRP A 5 18.97 -6.71 -11.91
C TRP A 5 19.37 -6.82 -10.42
N VAL A 6 20.20 -7.79 -10.03
CA VAL A 6 20.69 -7.87 -8.64
C VAL A 6 22.21 -7.67 -8.60
N ALA A 7 22.63 -6.41 -8.61
CA ALA A 7 24.04 -6.01 -8.46
C ALA A 7 24.48 -5.99 -6.98
N GLY A 8 24.18 -7.05 -6.23
CA GLY A 8 24.51 -7.19 -4.80
C GLY A 8 24.61 -8.66 -4.38
N PRO A 9 25.21 -8.95 -3.20
CA PRO A 9 25.28 -10.31 -2.69
C PRO A 9 23.89 -10.90 -2.53
N MET A 10 23.66 -12.11 -3.06
CA MET A 10 22.40 -12.80 -2.88
C MET A 10 22.26 -13.23 -1.42
N PRO A 11 21.18 -12.84 -0.73
CA PRO A 11 20.94 -13.30 0.64
C PRO A 11 20.79 -14.83 0.65
N LEU A 12 21.11 -15.44 1.79
CA LEU A 12 20.93 -16.88 1.95
C LEU A 12 19.44 -17.24 1.79
N PRO A 13 19.09 -18.33 1.09
CA PRO A 13 17.70 -18.74 0.91
C PRO A 13 16.94 -18.90 2.23
N GLU A 14 17.62 -19.40 3.26
CA GLU A 14 17.06 -19.54 4.61
C GLU A 14 16.70 -18.19 5.24
N THR A 15 17.50 -17.15 5.01
CA THR A 15 17.20 -15.80 5.49
C THR A 15 15.99 -15.22 4.78
N VAL A 16 15.86 -15.46 3.46
CA VAL A 16 14.70 -14.99 2.69
C VAL A 16 13.43 -15.67 3.19
N ALA A 17 13.45 -17.00 3.36
CA ALA A 17 12.32 -17.76 3.88
C ALA A 17 11.90 -17.30 5.29
N LEU A 18 12.87 -17.09 6.18
CA LEU A 18 12.57 -16.60 7.53
C LEU A 18 11.96 -15.19 7.52
N VAL A 19 12.49 -14.28 6.68
CA VAL A 19 11.93 -12.93 6.57
C VAL A 19 10.52 -12.97 5.99
N GLU A 20 10.25 -13.86 5.04
CA GLU A 20 8.90 -14.08 4.52
C GLU A 20 7.94 -14.47 5.65
N ASP A 21 8.28 -15.47 6.46
CA ASP A 21 7.46 -15.89 7.60
C ASP A 21 7.18 -14.75 8.59
N ILE A 22 8.24 -14.00 8.96
CA ILE A 22 8.12 -12.84 9.87
C ILE A 22 7.19 -11.76 9.29
N VAL A 23 7.31 -11.48 7.99
CA VAL A 23 6.51 -10.45 7.33
C VAL A 23 5.04 -10.88 7.23
N VAL A 24 4.78 -12.15 6.91
CA VAL A 24 3.43 -12.71 6.85
C VAL A 24 2.75 -12.63 8.22
N GLU A 25 3.45 -13.04 9.29
CA GLU A 25 2.95 -12.93 10.67
C GLU A 25 2.66 -11.48 11.03
N TYR A 26 3.61 -10.57 10.80
CA TYR A 26 3.45 -9.15 11.10
C TYR A 26 2.25 -8.51 10.39
N VAL A 27 2.09 -8.77 9.09
CA VAL A 27 0.98 -8.21 8.31
C VAL A 27 -0.35 -8.76 8.80
N THR A 28 -0.41 -10.07 9.09
CA THR A 28 -1.62 -10.73 9.61
C THR A 28 -2.05 -10.10 10.94
N ASP A 29 -1.12 -9.94 11.87
CA ASP A 29 -1.36 -9.30 13.17
C ASP A 29 -1.79 -7.85 13.04
N LEU A 30 -1.18 -7.11 12.11
CA LEU A 30 -1.50 -5.71 11.86
C LEU A 30 -2.94 -5.56 11.35
N VAL A 31 -3.36 -6.44 10.43
CA VAL A 31 -4.71 -6.43 9.85
C VAL A 31 -5.76 -6.80 10.90
N HIS A 32 -5.51 -7.81 11.75
CA HIS A 32 -6.44 -8.14 12.84
C HIS A 32 -6.65 -6.95 13.79
N LYS A 33 -5.55 -6.30 14.22
CA LYS A 33 -5.64 -5.09 15.05
C LYS A 33 -6.40 -3.97 14.35
N ALA A 34 -6.20 -3.78 13.04
CA ALA A 34 -6.91 -2.75 12.29
C ALA A 34 -8.41 -3.07 12.18
N GLN A 35 -8.74 -4.35 11.98
CA GLN A 35 -10.12 -4.84 11.93
C GLN A 35 -10.86 -4.64 13.25
N ASP A 36 -10.21 -4.77 14.41
CA ASP A 36 -10.83 -4.48 15.71
C ASP A 36 -11.35 -3.04 15.80
N PHE A 37 -10.59 -2.08 15.25
CA PHE A 37 -11.03 -0.68 15.17
C PHE A 37 -12.12 -0.48 14.10
N ALA A 38 -11.93 -1.12 12.95
CA ALA A 38 -12.86 -1.03 11.81
C ALA A 38 -14.23 -1.67 12.09
N SER A 39 -14.30 -2.64 13.00
CA SER A 39 -15.52 -3.41 13.31
C SER A 39 -16.68 -2.52 13.71
N LYS A 40 -16.42 -1.39 14.36
CA LYS A 40 -17.44 -0.38 14.71
C LYS A 40 -18.08 0.28 13.49
N ARG A 41 -17.31 0.43 12.40
CA ARG A 41 -17.74 1.00 11.13
C ARG A 41 -18.23 -0.06 10.13
N GLY A 42 -17.90 -1.33 10.36
CA GLY A 42 -18.22 -2.45 9.46
C GLY A 42 -17.40 -2.48 8.16
N LYS A 43 -16.38 -1.61 8.03
CA LYS A 43 -15.49 -1.56 6.87
C LYS A 43 -14.09 -1.12 7.27
N LEU A 44 -13.11 -1.93 6.86
CA LEU A 44 -11.69 -1.64 6.97
C LEU A 44 -11.30 -0.55 5.97
N LEU A 45 -10.69 0.53 6.46
CA LEU A 45 -10.20 1.66 5.68
C LEU A 45 -8.72 1.90 5.99
N THR A 46 -8.09 2.72 5.14
CA THR A 46 -6.68 3.09 5.32
C THR A 46 -6.43 3.86 6.62
N GLU A 47 -7.41 4.63 7.11
CA GLU A 47 -7.24 5.38 8.36
C GLU A 47 -7.06 4.46 9.58
N ASP A 48 -7.56 3.20 9.52
CA ASP A 48 -7.38 2.24 10.60
C ASP A 48 -5.90 1.86 10.75
N PHE A 49 -5.19 1.73 9.63
CA PHE A 49 -3.74 1.48 9.63
C PHE A 49 -2.96 2.71 10.10
N LEU A 50 -3.35 3.92 9.66
CA LEU A 50 -2.74 5.17 10.14
C LEU A 50 -2.91 5.35 11.66
N PHE A 51 -4.07 4.96 12.19
CA PHE A 51 -4.34 4.99 13.63
C PHE A 51 -3.40 4.07 14.42
N LEU A 52 -3.11 2.87 13.90
CA LEU A 52 -2.16 1.94 14.51
C LEU A 52 -0.72 2.49 14.51
N VAL A 53 -0.31 3.12 13.40
CA VAL A 53 1.07 3.59 13.17
C VAL A 53 1.32 4.98 13.78
N ARG A 54 0.29 5.69 14.24
CA ARG A 54 0.36 7.09 14.72
C ARG A 54 1.44 7.42 15.77
N LYS A 55 1.91 6.42 16.51
CA LYS A 55 2.94 6.59 17.54
C LYS A 55 4.35 6.72 16.94
N ASP A 56 4.55 6.29 15.70
CA ASP A 56 5.80 6.39 14.97
C ASP A 56 5.68 7.54 13.94
N PRO A 57 6.18 8.75 14.27
CA PRO A 57 5.95 9.94 13.45
C PRO A 57 6.58 9.84 12.06
N LEU A 58 7.71 9.13 11.92
CA LEU A 58 8.38 8.97 10.63
C LEU A 58 7.55 8.08 9.70
N LYS A 59 7.07 6.94 10.20
CA LYS A 59 6.19 6.05 9.42
C LYS A 59 4.86 6.72 9.12
N PHE A 60 4.27 7.41 10.10
CA PHE A 60 3.00 8.10 9.91
C PHE A 60 3.07 9.17 8.81
N ASN A 61 4.11 10.02 8.83
CA ASN A 61 4.31 11.04 7.81
C ASN A 61 4.52 10.40 6.45
N ARG A 62 5.36 9.37 6.37
CA ARG A 62 5.64 8.67 5.11
C ARG A 62 4.37 8.03 4.52
N CYS A 63 3.55 7.38 5.34
CA CYS A 63 2.28 6.82 4.90
C CYS A 63 1.32 7.90 4.40
N THR A 64 1.23 9.03 5.11
CA THR A 64 0.36 10.15 4.72
C THR A 64 0.76 10.74 3.37
N GLU A 65 2.06 10.97 3.14
CA GLU A 65 2.59 11.43 1.84
C GLU A 65 2.23 10.47 0.70
N LEU A 66 2.46 9.16 0.90
CA LEU A 66 2.20 8.15 -0.12
C LEU A 66 0.70 8.07 -0.47
N LEU A 67 -0.18 8.25 0.51
CA LEU A 67 -1.63 8.25 0.28
C LEU A 67 -2.07 9.49 -0.49
N SER A 68 -1.55 10.68 -0.14
CA SER A 68 -1.80 11.92 -0.90
C SER A 68 -1.40 11.76 -2.37
N MET A 69 -0.19 11.26 -2.61
CA MET A 69 0.30 11.02 -3.98
C MET A 69 -0.54 9.97 -4.71
N ASN A 70 -1.01 8.93 -4.03
CA ASN A 70 -1.89 7.93 -4.62
C ASN A 70 -3.23 8.54 -5.07
N GLU A 71 -3.78 9.47 -4.28
CA GLU A 71 -5.00 10.19 -4.63
C GLU A 71 -4.80 11.11 -5.84
N GLU A 72 -3.70 11.86 -5.89
CA GLU A 72 -3.32 12.68 -7.04
C GLU A 72 -3.19 11.84 -8.32
N LEU A 73 -2.51 10.69 -8.25
CA LEU A 73 -2.40 9.76 -9.38
C LEU A 73 -3.76 9.21 -9.82
N LYS A 74 -4.66 8.90 -8.88
CA LYS A 74 -6.02 8.46 -9.19
C LYS A 74 -6.83 9.57 -9.87
N GLN A 75 -6.70 10.80 -9.42
CA GLN A 75 -7.37 11.95 -10.02
C GLN A 75 -6.85 12.21 -11.44
N ALA A 76 -5.53 12.18 -11.64
CA ALA A 76 -4.92 12.31 -12.95
C ALA A 76 -5.43 11.25 -13.93
N ARG A 77 -5.47 9.98 -13.52
CA ARG A 77 -6.01 8.88 -14.36
C ARG A 77 -7.47 9.13 -14.76
N LYS A 78 -8.33 9.55 -13.83
CA LYS A 78 -9.74 9.86 -14.11
C LYS A 78 -9.91 11.02 -15.09
N ALA A 79 -9.05 12.03 -15.03
CA ALA A 79 -9.12 13.17 -15.93
C ALA A 79 -8.93 12.77 -17.41
N PHE A 80 -8.11 11.74 -17.67
CA PHE A 80 -7.91 11.20 -19.02
C PHE A 80 -9.08 10.32 -19.51
N GLU A 81 -9.70 9.53 -18.63
CA GLU A 81 -10.87 8.70 -18.98
C GLU A 81 -12.09 9.56 -19.38
N VAL A 82 -12.29 10.71 -18.73
CA VAL A 82 -13.38 11.65 -19.05
C VAL A 82 -13.19 12.32 -20.41
N ASP A 83 -11.94 12.58 -20.82
CA ASP A 83 -11.63 13.25 -22.08
C ASP A 83 -11.89 12.30 -23.28
N GLU A 84 -11.52 11.02 -23.14
CA GLU A 84 -11.72 10.00 -24.16
C GLU A 84 -13.22 9.70 -24.42
N GLY A 85 -14.04 9.66 -23.35
CA GLY A 85 -15.49 9.50 -23.46
C GLY A 85 -16.20 10.72 -24.07
N ARG A 86 -15.62 11.92 -23.98
CA ARG A 86 -16.18 13.14 -24.58
C ARG A 86 -15.85 13.28 -26.06
N LEU A 87 -14.69 12.77 -26.48
CA LEU A 87 -14.29 12.68 -27.90
C LEU A 87 -15.08 11.62 -28.67
N ALA A 88 -15.45 10.50 -28.02
CA ALA A 88 -16.25 9.45 -28.64
C ALA A 88 -17.75 9.80 -28.81
N ALA A 89 -18.24 10.84 -28.13
CA ALA A 89 -19.64 11.29 -28.19
C ALA A 89 -19.87 12.43 -29.21
N THR A 90 -18.83 12.85 -29.94
CA THR A 90 -18.89 13.93 -30.93
C THR A 90 -18.92 13.46 -32.39
N ASP A 91 -19.11 12.16 -32.64
CA ASP A 91 -19.41 11.57 -33.97
C ASP A 91 -20.82 10.96 -34.04
#